data_AF-S7UTC8-F1
#
_entry.id   AF-S7UTC8-F1
#
_cell.length_a   1.000
_cell.length_b   1.000
_cell.length_c   1.000
_cell.angle_alpha   90.00
_cell.angle_beta   90.00
_cell.angle_gamma   90.00
#
_symmetry.space_group_name_H-M   'P 1'
#
loop_
_entity.id
_entity.type
_entity.pdbx_description
1 polymer ?
#
loop_
_entity_poly.entity_id
_entity_poly.type
_entity_poly.pdbx_seq_one_letter_code
_entity_poly.pdbx_strand_id
1 'polypeptide(L)'
;MTTPLRGGGGVVFFLDPPYADGDQKLYASGGIDHAELRERLRTVKGSWILTYGDHPLIRELYADCEIVERERWRGINNAARKRYVELLIRPKE
;
A
#
# COMPACT_ATOMS: atom_id res chain seq x y z
N MET A 1 13.16 -24.12 0.13
CA MET A 1 12.91 -23.66 1.51
C MET A 1 13.38 -22.21 1.60
N THR A 2 12.46 -21.24 1.62
CA THR A 2 12.80 -19.81 1.68
C THR A 2 12.71 -19.36 3.13
N THR A 3 13.82 -18.98 3.73
CA THR A 3 13.85 -18.47 5.12
C THR A 3 13.05 -17.17 5.19
N PRO A 4 12.00 -17.06 6.03
CA PRO A 4 11.30 -15.80 6.21
C PRO A 4 12.25 -14.80 6.88
N LEU A 5 12.28 -13.57 6.37
CA LEU A 5 12.96 -12.44 7.03
C LEU A 5 12.36 -12.28 8.43
N ARG A 6 13.16 -12.52 9.47
CA ARG A 6 12.75 -12.27 10.87
C ARG A 6 13.02 -10.80 11.18
N GLY A 7 11.98 -9.99 11.30
CA GLY A 7 12.09 -8.73 12.01
C GLY A 7 12.30 -9.03 13.50
N GLY A 8 13.47 -8.70 14.05
CA GLY A 8 13.61 -8.52 15.49
C GLY A 8 12.66 -7.41 15.95
N GLY A 9 12.33 -7.34 17.24
CA GLY A 9 11.32 -6.43 17.84
C GLY A 9 11.56 -4.92 17.72
N GLY A 10 12.28 -4.46 16.69
CA GLY A 10 12.48 -3.07 16.32
C GLY A 10 12.50 -2.81 14.80
N VAL A 11 12.04 -3.76 13.97
CA VAL A 11 11.98 -3.56 12.50
C VAL A 11 10.53 -3.35 12.06
N VAL A 12 10.30 -2.25 11.34
CA VAL A 12 9.06 -1.96 10.63
C VAL A 12 9.34 -1.96 9.13
N PHE A 13 8.59 -2.75 8.36
CA PHE A 13 8.66 -2.71 6.91
C PHE A 13 7.73 -1.62 6.38
N PHE A 14 8.27 -0.68 5.60
CA PHE A 14 7.46 0.31 4.88
C PHE A 14 7.37 -0.09 3.41
N LEU A 15 6.15 -0.10 2.87
CA LEU A 15 5.86 -0.52 1.50
C LEU A 15 5.08 0.57 0.76
N ASP A 16 5.57 0.97 -0.41
CA ASP A 16 4.91 1.90 -1.33
C ASP A 16 4.90 1.34 -2.77
N PRO A 17 4.10 0.29 -3.03
CA PRO A 17 4.02 -0.36 -4.34
C PRO A 17 3.41 0.56 -5.41
N PRO A 18 3.67 0.30 -6.71
CA PRO A 18 3.04 1.05 -7.79
C PRO A 18 1.51 0.94 -7.69
N TYR A 19 0.82 2.07 -7.84
CA TYR A 19 -0.61 2.16 -7.57
C TYR A 19 -1.47 1.38 -8.58
N ALA A 20 -2.56 0.78 -8.09
CA ALA A 20 -3.55 0.08 -8.92
C ALA A 20 -4.27 1.01 -9.92
N ASP A 21 -4.29 2.31 -9.64
CA ASP A 21 -4.90 3.32 -10.50
C ASP A 21 -3.96 3.63 -11.68
N GLY A 22 -4.33 3.14 -12.87
CA GLY A 22 -3.63 3.38 -14.14
C GLY A 22 -3.49 4.84 -14.60
N ASP A 23 -3.75 5.83 -13.73
CA ASP A 23 -3.48 7.25 -13.97
C ASP A 23 -1.96 7.57 -13.91
N GLN A 24 -1.14 6.61 -13.49
CA GLN A 24 0.31 6.65 -13.66
C GLN A 24 0.70 5.71 -14.82
N LYS A 25 0.57 6.22 -16.05
CA LYS A 25 1.03 5.57 -17.31
C LYS A 25 2.49 5.08 -17.29
N LEU A 26 3.26 5.36 -16.24
CA LEU A 26 4.63 4.90 -16.02
C LEU A 26 4.74 3.41 -15.57
N TYR A 27 3.66 2.76 -15.12
CA TYR A 27 3.74 1.40 -14.55
C TYR A 27 3.08 0.29 -15.39
N ALA A 28 2.72 0.59 -16.64
CA ALA A 28 2.06 -0.35 -17.55
C ALA A 28 2.94 -1.55 -17.97
N SER A 29 4.23 -1.56 -17.64
CA SER A 29 5.15 -2.66 -17.95
C SER A 29 5.82 -3.17 -16.67
N GLY A 30 5.22 -4.16 -16.01
CA GLY A 30 5.80 -4.86 -14.85
C GLY A 30 4.97 -4.83 -13.56
N GLY A 31 3.67 -4.53 -13.64
CA GLY A 31 2.76 -4.36 -12.51
C GLY A 31 2.89 -5.44 -11.43
N ILE A 32 2.95 -5.00 -10.18
CA ILE A 32 2.93 -5.90 -9.02
C ILE A 32 1.56 -6.57 -8.93
N ASP A 33 1.54 -7.87 -8.68
CA ASP A 33 0.32 -8.56 -8.26
C ASP A 33 0.00 -8.16 -6.81
N HIS A 34 -1.00 -7.30 -6.65
CA HIS A 34 -1.42 -6.78 -5.35
C HIS A 34 -1.98 -7.87 -4.42
N ALA A 35 -2.59 -8.92 -4.97
CA ALA A 35 -3.10 -10.04 -4.21
C ALA A 35 -1.93 -10.92 -3.72
N GLU A 36 -0.93 -11.16 -4.56
CA GLU A 36 0.28 -11.87 -4.15
C GLU A 36 1.03 -11.11 -3.03
N LEU A 37 1.15 -9.79 -3.15
CA LEU A 37 1.74 -8.96 -2.10
C LEU A 37 0.97 -9.09 -0.77
N ARG A 38 -0.37 -9.08 -0.83
CA ARG A 38 -1.22 -9.27 0.35
C ARG A 38 -0.95 -10.60 1.02
N GLU A 39 -0.90 -11.70 0.27
CA GLU A 39 -0.62 -13.02 0.81
C GLU A 39 0.77 -13.11 1.46
N ARG A 40 1.78 -12.48 0.85
CA ARG A 40 3.12 -12.40 1.46
C ARG A 40 3.08 -11.64 2.79
N LEU A 41 2.40 -10.48 2.85
CA LEU A 41 2.29 -9.67 4.07
C LEU A 41 1.58 -10.39 5.22
N ARG A 42 0.67 -11.34 4.94
CA ARG A 42 0.05 -12.18 5.98
C ARG A 42 1.06 -13.09 6.70
N THR A 43 2.17 -13.40 6.05
CA THR A 43 3.19 -14.32 6.58
C THR A 43 4.38 -13.60 7.24
N VAL A 44 4.49 -12.28 7.07
CA VAL A 44 5.60 -11.49 7.61
C VAL A 44 5.53 -11.48 9.13
N LYS A 45 6.65 -11.88 9.77
CA LYS A 45 6.83 -11.77 11.22
C LYS A 45 7.47 -10.41 11.53
N GLY A 46 6.66 -9.46 12.01
CA GLY A 46 7.06 -8.10 12.33
C GLY A 46 5.97 -7.09 11.98
N SER A 47 6.20 -5.82 12.28
CA SER A 47 5.28 -4.73 11.94
C SER A 47 5.51 -4.27 10.50
N TRP A 48 4.44 -3.91 9.81
CA TRP A 48 4.53 -3.30 8.49
C TRP A 48 3.53 -2.15 8.35
N ILE A 49 3.88 -1.21 7.49
CA ILE A 49 3.05 -0.07 7.07
C ILE A 49 3.08 -0.05 5.56
N LEU A 50 1.91 0.09 4.95
CA LEU A 50 1.70 0.05 3.51
C LEU A 50 0.92 1.28 3.09
N THR A 51 1.37 1.95 2.03
CA THR A 51 0.65 3.07 1.42
C THR A 51 0.05 2.68 0.09
N TYR A 52 -1.16 3.18 -0.18
CA TYR A 52 -1.85 3.04 -1.45
C TYR A 52 -2.73 4.25 -1.73
N GLY A 53 -3.15 4.37 -2.98
CA GLY A 53 -4.21 5.27 -3.38
C GLY A 53 -5.54 4.64 -2.99
N ASP A 54 -6.52 5.48 -2.73
CA ASP A 54 -7.86 4.98 -2.45
C ASP A 54 -8.47 4.32 -3.70
N HIS A 55 -8.49 2.99 -3.69
CA HIS A 55 -9.03 2.16 -4.76
C HIS A 55 -9.82 0.97 -4.19
N PRO A 56 -10.97 0.60 -4.78
CA PRO A 56 -11.83 -0.48 -4.28
C PRO A 56 -11.10 -1.81 -4.06
N LEU A 57 -10.24 -2.23 -5.00
CA LEU A 57 -9.45 -3.46 -4.87
C LEU A 57 -8.57 -3.47 -3.63
N ILE A 58 -7.94 -2.33 -3.32
CA ILE A 58 -7.06 -2.23 -2.15
C ILE A 58 -7.87 -2.29 -0.86
N ARG A 59 -9.04 -1.63 -0.83
CA ARG A 59 -9.94 -1.72 0.33
C ARG A 59 -10.44 -3.14 0.56
N GLU A 60 -10.70 -3.90 -0.50
CA GLU A 60 -11.09 -5.30 -0.41
C GLU A 60 -9.95 -6.19 0.11
N LEU A 61 -8.76 -6.10 -0.50
CA LEU A 61 -7.60 -6.94 -0.15
C LEU A 61 -7.15 -6.77 1.31
N TYR A 62 -7.33 -5.57 1.87
CA TYR A 62 -6.88 -5.21 3.22
C TYR A 62 -8.03 -4.91 4.18
N ALA A 63 -9.25 -5.40 3.90
CA ALA A 63 -10.45 -5.16 4.71
C ALA A 63 -10.31 -5.63 6.18
N ASP A 64 -9.45 -6.61 6.44
CA ASP A 64 -9.15 -7.14 7.76
C ASP A 64 -8.06 -6.36 8.51
N CYS A 65 -7.41 -5.40 7.85
CA CYS A 65 -6.37 -4.54 8.40
C CYS A 65 -6.95 -3.24 9.00
N GLU A 66 -6.10 -2.47 9.69
CA GLU A 66 -6.42 -1.07 10.01
C GLU A 66 -6.09 -0.19 8.81
N ILE A 67 -7.04 0.65 8.40
CA ILE A 67 -6.90 1.58 7.28
C ILE A 67 -7.16 3.00 7.79
N VAL A 68 -6.18 3.87 7.57
CA VAL A 68 -6.24 5.29 7.92
C VAL A 68 -6.20 6.11 6.64
N GLU A 69 -7.20 6.97 6.44
CA GLU A 69 -7.29 7.83 5.27
C GLU A 69 -6.55 9.15 5.49
N ARG A 70 -5.85 9.62 4.46
CA ARG A 70 -5.18 10.91 4.43
C ARG A 70 -5.53 11.63 3.13
N GLU A 71 -6.20 12.77 3.27
CA GLU A 71 -6.47 13.64 2.14
C GLU A 71 -5.28 14.55 1.86
N ARG A 72 -4.89 14.64 0.59
CA ARG A 72 -3.92 15.64 0.12
C ARG A 72 -4.36 16.25 -1.19
N TRP A 73 -3.83 17.43 -1.49
CA TRP A 73 -4.00 18.04 -2.80
C TRP A 73 -3.07 17.36 -3.81
N ARG A 74 -3.62 16.88 -4.93
CA ARG A 74 -2.84 16.31 -6.03
C ARG A 74 -2.31 17.42 -6.92
N GLY A 75 -0.98 17.56 -7.00
CA GLY A 75 -0.28 18.42 -7.97
C GLY A 75 0.51 19.58 -7.35
N ILE A 76 1.71 19.82 -7.87
CA ILE A 76 2.54 21.01 -7.59
C ILE A 76 1.94 22.26 -8.29
N ASN A 77 1.19 22.08 -9.38
CA ASN A 77 0.54 23.16 -10.13
C ASN A 77 -0.89 23.43 -9.64
N ASN A 78 -1.13 24.66 -9.19
CA ASN A 78 -2.41 25.14 -8.64
C ASN A 78 -3.64 25.04 -9.57
N ALA A 79 -3.45 24.76 -10.86
CA ALA A 79 -4.51 24.81 -11.87
C ALA A 79 -5.46 23.59 -11.87
N ALA A 80 -5.06 22.46 -11.29
CA ALA A 80 -5.85 21.22 -11.28
C ALA A 80 -5.91 20.58 -9.89
N ARG A 81 -6.32 21.36 -8.87
CA ARG A 81 -6.51 20.89 -7.49
C ARG A 81 -7.56 19.79 -7.39
N LYS A 82 -7.15 18.54 -7.61
CA LYS A 82 -7.95 17.36 -7.29
C LYS A 82 -7.59 16.88 -5.89
N ARG A 83 -8.59 16.62 -5.05
CA ARG A 83 -8.37 15.90 -3.78
C ARG A 83 -7.96 14.48 -4.10
N TYR A 84 -6.93 13.99 -3.42
CA TYR A 84 -6.46 12.63 -3.50
C TYR A 84 -6.45 12.03 -2.11
N VAL A 85 -7.05 10.86 -1.97
CA VAL A 85 -7.07 10.11 -0.72
C VAL A 85 -5.97 9.05 -0.81
N GLU A 86 -5.10 9.06 0.18
CA GLU A 86 -4.05 8.07 0.40
C GLU A 86 -4.46 7.21 1.60
N LEU A 87 -4.35 5.89 1.43
CA LEU A 87 -4.61 4.90 2.45
C LEU A 87 -3.29 4.51 3.11
N LEU A 88 -3.22 4.66 4.43
CA LEU A 88 -2.17 4.10 5.26
C LEU A 88 -2.70 2.84 5.95
N ILE A 89 -2.11 1.71 5.64
CA ILE A 89 -2.60 0.37 5.99
C ILE A 89 -1.59 -0.32 6.89
N ARG A 90 -2.06 -0.94 7.98
CA ARG A 90 -1.23 -1.71 8.92
C ARG A 90 -2.02 -2.90 9.50
N PRO A 91 -1.37 -3.98 9.97
CA PRO A 91 -2.08 -5.10 10.58
C PRO A 91 -2.75 -4.64 11.89
N LYS A 92 -3.91 -5.23 12.21
CA LYS A 92 -4.55 -5.04 13.53
C LYS A 92 -3.69 -5.74 14.60
N GLU A 93 -3.64 -5.15 15.79
CA GLU A 93 -2.98 -5.74 16.97
C GLU A 93 -3.65 -7.06 17.41
#